data_AF-A0A1U7NQP1-F1
#
_entry.id   AF-A0A1U7NQP1-F1
#
_cell.length_a   1.000
_cell.length_b   1.000
_cell.length_c   1.000
_cell.angle_alpha   90.00
_cell.angle_beta   90.00
_cell.angle_gamma   90.00
#
_symmetry.space_group_name_H-M   'P 1'
#
loop_
_entity.id
_entity.type
_entity.pdbx_description
1 polymer ?
#
loop_
_entity_poly.entity_id
_entity_poly.type
_entity_poly.pdbx_seq_one_letter_code
_entity_poly.pdbx_strand_id
1 'polypeptide(L)'
;MGKRLLSCLLFFAMIITLSACSNQEEEQKAVQEVVQSYLTDCKNGDYKEADALLSEDADVSMNLTAFYEQLDDQLVNMDLGEDFDKEARKFVSAFMNKTFDQYKIDSTQIDNKEATALITLKGKDSEAFDVNSLQTELMNSVQTYMEENAESLEAYATEHTQEELEAKLYKDLSALVFGNMTKSLEDLPDTETNLKFTLKQEDGQWKINNIENTNEKH
;
A
#
# COMPACT_ATOMS: atom_id res chain seq x y z
N MET A 1 -36.68 11.42 1.38
CA MET A 1 -35.24 11.14 1.53
C MET A 1 -35.01 9.74 0.95
N GLY A 2 -34.11 9.44 0.02
CA GLY A 2 -33.08 10.25 -0.64
C GLY A 2 -33.09 10.02 -2.16
N LYS A 3 -33.51 11.05 -2.91
CA LYS A 3 -33.25 11.22 -4.35
C LYS A 3 -31.92 11.98 -4.58
N ARG A 4 -30.96 11.86 -3.66
CA ARG A 4 -29.70 12.63 -3.65
C ARG A 4 -28.46 11.78 -3.89
N LEU A 5 -28.55 10.44 -3.85
CA LEU A 5 -27.43 9.54 -4.14
C LEU A 5 -27.31 9.20 -5.63
N LEU A 6 -28.42 9.22 -6.38
CA LEU A 6 -28.40 8.91 -7.83
C LEU A 6 -27.96 10.09 -8.70
N SER A 7 -27.93 11.31 -8.17
CA SER A 7 -27.46 12.49 -8.90
C SER A 7 -25.95 12.68 -8.87
N CYS A 8 -25.22 12.08 -7.93
CA CYS A 8 -23.76 12.21 -7.87
C CYS A 8 -23.04 11.30 -8.88
N LEU A 9 -23.63 10.14 -9.22
CA LEU A 9 -23.10 9.22 -10.25
C LEU A 9 -23.30 9.73 -11.70
N LEU A 10 -24.20 10.70 -11.92
CA LEU A 10 -24.50 11.26 -13.25
C LEU A 10 -23.67 12.51 -13.60
N PHE A 11 -22.99 13.13 -12.64
CA PHE A 11 -22.14 14.31 -12.89
C PHE A 11 -20.78 13.96 -13.51
N PHE A 12 -20.32 12.70 -13.42
CA PHE A 12 -19.10 12.23 -14.08
C PHE A 12 -19.28 11.91 -15.57
N ALA A 13 -20.51 11.81 -16.07
CA ALA A 13 -20.82 11.36 -17.43
C ALA A 13 -21.04 12.50 -18.45
N MET A 14 -20.81 13.77 -18.10
CA MET A 14 -21.24 14.92 -18.91
C MET A 14 -20.15 15.97 -19.18
N ILE A 15 -18.95 15.55 -19.58
CA ILE A 15 -17.90 16.43 -20.14
C ILE A 15 -17.31 15.82 -21.42
N ILE A 16 -18.16 15.40 -22.37
CA ILE A 16 -17.67 15.04 -23.71
C ILE A 16 -18.58 15.66 -24.75
N THR A 17 -18.34 16.93 -25.07
CA THR A 17 -18.57 17.43 -26.43
C THR A 17 -17.65 18.60 -26.74
N LEU A 18 -16.86 18.44 -27.81
CA LEU A 18 -16.20 19.46 -28.65
C LEU A 18 -14.76 19.82 -28.28
N SER A 19 -13.76 19.21 -28.92
CA SER A 19 -13.05 19.75 -30.11
C SER A 19 -11.91 18.80 -30.53
N ALA A 20 -11.77 18.51 -31.83
CA ALA A 20 -10.83 17.49 -32.35
C ALA A 20 -9.32 17.78 -32.18
N CYS A 21 -8.94 18.86 -31.49
CA CYS A 21 -7.57 19.08 -30.97
C CYS A 21 -7.52 19.19 -29.43
N SER A 22 -8.67 19.33 -28.74
CA SER A 22 -8.77 19.27 -27.28
C SER A 22 -8.99 17.84 -26.78
N ASN A 23 -9.59 16.97 -27.60
CA ASN A 23 -9.83 15.56 -27.27
C ASN A 23 -8.57 14.81 -26.86
N GLN A 24 -7.43 15.03 -27.52
CA GLN A 24 -6.19 14.30 -27.19
C GLN A 24 -5.59 14.76 -25.85
N GLU A 25 -5.67 16.06 -25.53
CA GLU A 25 -5.21 16.59 -24.25
C GLU A 25 -6.14 16.17 -23.10
N GLU A 26 -7.45 16.13 -23.35
CA GLU A 26 -8.46 15.63 -22.41
C GLU A 26 -8.30 14.12 -22.17
N GLU A 27 -8.11 13.32 -23.22
CA GLU A 27 -7.85 11.89 -23.09
C GLU A 27 -6.52 11.62 -22.38
N GLN A 28 -5.48 12.42 -22.65
CA GLN A 28 -4.21 12.33 -21.94
C GLN A 28 -4.37 12.62 -20.44
N LYS A 29 -5.14 13.66 -20.08
CA LYS A 29 -5.45 13.96 -18.67
C LYS A 29 -6.22 12.82 -18.02
N ALA A 30 -7.22 12.24 -18.70
CA ALA A 30 -7.98 11.12 -18.17
C ALA A 30 -7.09 9.89 -17.87
N VAL A 31 -6.16 9.57 -18.77
CA VAL A 31 -5.18 8.49 -18.52
C VAL A 31 -4.28 8.82 -17.31
N GLN A 32 -3.80 10.06 -17.22
CA GLN A 32 -2.96 10.49 -16.10
C GLN A 32 -3.71 10.46 -14.78
N GLU A 33 -4.98 10.86 -14.74
CA GLU A 33 -5.83 10.83 -13.56
C GLU A 33 -6.05 9.41 -13.05
N VAL A 34 -6.25 8.42 -13.93
CA VAL A 34 -6.37 7.01 -13.55
C VAL A 34 -5.07 6.50 -12.91
N VAL A 35 -3.93 6.76 -13.54
CA VAL A 35 -2.62 6.36 -12.99
C VAL A 35 -2.33 7.05 -11.66
N GLN A 36 -2.61 8.35 -11.54
CA GLN A 36 -2.42 9.11 -10.31
C GLN A 36 -3.31 8.59 -9.19
N SER A 37 -4.58 8.34 -9.48
CA SER A 37 -5.54 7.82 -8.51
C SER A 37 -5.09 6.46 -8.00
N TYR A 38 -4.71 5.54 -8.90
CA TYR A 38 -4.19 4.22 -8.52
C TYR A 38 -2.98 4.31 -7.59
N LEU A 39 -1.98 5.11 -7.95
CA LEU A 39 -0.77 5.29 -7.12
C LEU A 39 -1.09 5.96 -5.78
N THR A 40 -2.01 6.92 -5.75
CA THR A 40 -2.46 7.58 -4.53
C THR A 40 -3.22 6.63 -3.62
N ASP A 41 -4.12 5.83 -4.17
CA ASP A 41 -4.91 4.84 -3.43
C ASP A 41 -3.99 3.76 -2.85
N CYS A 42 -3.02 3.26 -3.62
CA CYS A 42 -1.98 2.34 -3.13
C CYS A 42 -1.19 2.94 -1.96
N LYS A 43 -0.81 4.22 -2.06
CA LYS A 43 -0.03 4.91 -1.01
C LYS A 43 -0.85 5.12 0.27
N ASN A 44 -2.14 5.41 0.13
CA ASN A 44 -3.05 5.63 1.25
C ASN A 44 -3.53 4.33 1.90
N GLY A 45 -3.36 3.20 1.22
CA GLY A 45 -3.87 1.90 1.65
C GLY A 45 -5.32 1.62 1.23
N ASP A 46 -5.85 2.40 0.29
CA ASP A 46 -7.20 2.29 -0.26
C ASP A 46 -7.21 1.23 -1.39
N TYR A 47 -6.83 -0.01 -1.07
CA TYR A 47 -6.54 -1.04 -2.08
C TYR A 47 -7.77 -1.47 -2.89
N LYS A 48 -8.98 -1.33 -2.34
CA LYS A 48 -10.23 -1.63 -3.06
C LYS A 48 -10.48 -0.59 -4.15
N GLU A 49 -10.19 0.66 -3.84
CA GLU A 49 -10.27 1.80 -4.74
C GLU A 49 -9.20 1.67 -5.84
N ALA A 50 -7.97 1.30 -5.47
CA ALA A 50 -6.90 1.00 -6.42
C ALA A 50 -7.29 -0.15 -7.37
N ASP A 51 -7.74 -1.29 -6.85
CA ASP A 51 -8.12 -2.46 -7.64
C ASP A 51 -9.30 -2.17 -8.56
N ALA A 52 -10.22 -1.26 -8.17
CA ALA A 52 -11.33 -0.85 -9.02
C ALA A 52 -10.87 -0.09 -10.29
N LEU A 53 -9.63 0.40 -10.34
CA LEU A 53 -9.04 1.05 -11.52
C LEU A 53 -8.37 0.05 -12.48
N LEU A 54 -8.25 -1.22 -12.09
CA LEU A 54 -7.72 -2.29 -12.92
C LEU A 54 -8.76 -2.77 -13.93
N SER A 55 -8.30 -3.30 -15.06
CA SER A 55 -9.18 -4.02 -16.00
C SER A 55 -9.51 -5.40 -15.47
N GLU A 56 -10.61 -5.99 -15.98
CA GLU A 56 -11.05 -7.32 -15.54
C GLU A 56 -10.02 -8.44 -15.78
N ASP A 57 -9.15 -8.25 -16.77
CA ASP A 57 -8.09 -9.17 -17.19
C ASP A 57 -6.67 -8.71 -16.80
N ALA A 58 -6.56 -7.73 -15.90
CA ALA A 58 -5.28 -7.31 -15.36
C ALA A 58 -4.57 -8.47 -14.63
N ASP A 59 -3.24 -8.41 -14.57
CA ASP A 59 -2.46 -9.44 -13.85
C ASP A 59 -2.87 -9.49 -12.37
N VAL A 60 -3.13 -10.70 -11.86
CA VAL A 60 -3.56 -10.93 -10.47
C VAL A 60 -2.52 -10.46 -9.47
N SER A 61 -1.24 -10.42 -9.83
CA SER A 61 -0.17 -9.87 -8.99
C SER A 61 -0.35 -8.38 -8.67
N MET A 62 -1.18 -7.66 -9.42
CA MET A 62 -1.55 -6.27 -9.16
C MET A 62 -2.75 -6.13 -8.22
N ASN A 63 -3.45 -7.22 -7.87
CA ASN A 63 -4.58 -7.18 -6.94
C ASN A 63 -4.05 -7.04 -5.50
N LEU A 64 -4.05 -5.82 -5.01
CA LEU A 64 -3.55 -5.52 -3.67
C LEU A 64 -4.57 -5.90 -2.60
N THR A 65 -5.88 -5.83 -2.89
CA THR A 65 -6.92 -6.21 -1.91
C THR A 65 -6.73 -7.63 -1.42
N ALA A 66 -6.50 -8.60 -2.32
CA ALA A 66 -6.33 -10.00 -1.95
C ALA A 66 -5.09 -10.22 -1.06
N PHE A 67 -3.99 -9.51 -1.32
CA PHE A 67 -2.80 -9.55 -0.48
C PHE A 67 -3.09 -9.01 0.93
N TYR A 68 -3.79 -7.89 1.03
CA TYR A 68 -4.14 -7.28 2.32
C TYR A 68 -5.20 -8.07 3.09
N GLU A 69 -6.18 -8.67 2.40
CA GLU A 69 -7.14 -9.59 3.03
C GLU A 69 -6.43 -10.84 3.58
N GLN A 70 -5.43 -11.37 2.88
CA GLN A 70 -4.60 -12.46 3.39
C GLN A 70 -3.81 -12.05 4.64
N LEU A 71 -3.26 -10.84 4.68
CA LEU A 71 -2.60 -10.31 5.88
C LEU A 71 -3.59 -10.20 7.04
N ASP A 72 -4.77 -9.64 6.81
CA ASP A 72 -5.81 -9.51 7.84
C ASP A 72 -6.27 -10.88 8.35
N ASP A 73 -6.47 -11.87 7.47
CA ASP A 73 -6.79 -13.24 7.86
C ASP A 73 -5.67 -13.87 8.69
N GLN A 74 -4.40 -13.60 8.37
CA GLN A 74 -3.27 -14.08 9.16
C GLN A 74 -3.26 -13.47 10.57
N LEU A 75 -3.48 -12.16 10.68
CA LEU A 75 -3.55 -11.46 11.97
C LEU A 75 -4.69 -12.01 12.84
N VAL A 76 -5.89 -12.16 12.26
CA VAL A 76 -7.05 -12.76 12.94
C VAL A 76 -6.76 -14.19 13.40
N ASN A 77 -6.10 -15.01 12.56
CA ASN A 77 -5.76 -16.39 12.91
C ASN A 77 -4.67 -16.49 13.98
N MET A 78 -3.79 -15.50 14.09
CA MET A 78 -2.77 -15.44 15.13
C MET A 78 -3.35 -15.08 16.50
N ASP A 79 -4.47 -14.34 16.54
CA ASP A 79 -5.25 -14.01 17.74
C ASP A 79 -4.38 -13.42 18.87
N LEU A 80 -3.49 -12.48 18.52
CA LEU A 80 -2.56 -11.82 19.46
C LEU A 80 -3.09 -10.49 20.02
N GLY A 81 -4.33 -10.14 19.65
CA GLY A 81 -5.05 -8.96 20.12
C GLY A 81 -4.97 -7.73 19.21
N GLU A 82 -5.97 -6.84 19.32
CA GLU A 82 -6.16 -5.69 18.44
C GLU A 82 -4.96 -4.72 18.39
N ASP A 83 -4.24 -4.55 19.50
CA ASP A 83 -3.05 -3.70 19.57
C ASP A 83 -1.92 -4.28 18.72
N PHE A 84 -1.72 -5.60 18.72
CA PHE A 84 -0.75 -6.27 17.85
C PHE A 84 -1.08 -6.02 16.38
N ASP A 85 -2.33 -6.28 15.99
CA ASP A 85 -2.76 -6.13 14.61
C ASP A 85 -2.64 -4.68 14.13
N LYS A 86 -2.89 -3.72 15.01
CA LYS A 86 -2.75 -2.29 14.72
C LYS A 86 -1.30 -1.92 14.44
N GLU A 87 -0.34 -2.40 15.23
CA GLU A 87 1.09 -2.13 15.00
C GLU A 87 1.61 -2.84 13.74
N ALA A 88 1.13 -4.06 13.46
CA ALA A 88 1.44 -4.77 12.21
C ALA A 88 0.96 -3.99 10.98
N ARG A 89 -0.30 -3.53 10.98
CA ARG A 89 -0.87 -2.72 9.88
C ARG A 89 -0.12 -1.40 9.71
N LYS A 90 0.23 -0.72 10.80
CA LYS A 90 1.05 0.51 10.76
C LYS A 90 2.40 0.26 10.10
N PHE A 91 3.08 -0.83 10.43
CA PHE A 91 4.35 -1.18 9.81
C PHE A 91 4.18 -1.40 8.30
N VAL A 92 3.18 -2.17 7.88
CA VAL A 92 2.92 -2.42 6.46
C VAL A 92 2.59 -1.11 5.71
N SER A 93 1.77 -0.24 6.28
CA SER A 93 1.50 1.08 5.71
C SER A 93 2.77 1.94 5.63
N ALA A 94 3.65 1.88 6.64
CA ALA A 94 4.91 2.61 6.64
C ALA A 94 5.88 2.06 5.56
N PHE A 95 5.95 0.73 5.42
CA PHE A 95 6.72 0.06 4.38
C PHE A 95 6.30 0.54 2.98
N MET A 96 5.01 0.44 2.67
CA MET A 96 4.48 0.91 1.38
C MET A 96 4.74 2.40 1.15
N ASN A 97 4.52 3.26 2.15
CA ASN A 97 4.77 4.69 2.01
C ASN A 97 6.24 5.02 1.77
N LYS A 98 7.17 4.25 2.33
CA LYS A 98 8.62 4.44 2.10
C LYS A 98 9.04 3.94 0.73
N THR A 99 8.48 2.83 0.25
CA THR A 99 8.74 2.31 -1.09
C THR A 99 8.15 3.21 -2.19
N PHE A 100 6.97 3.79 -1.96
CA PHE A 100 6.25 4.65 -2.89
C PHE A 100 6.17 6.10 -2.38
N ASP A 101 7.33 6.76 -2.18
CA ASP A 101 7.36 8.12 -1.62
C ASP A 101 6.89 9.18 -2.62
N GLN A 102 7.50 9.24 -3.79
CA GLN A 102 7.18 10.22 -4.83
C GLN A 102 7.04 9.54 -6.19
N TYR A 103 6.23 10.12 -7.05
CA TYR A 103 6.13 9.68 -8.44
C TYR A 103 6.04 10.86 -9.39
N LYS A 104 6.43 10.62 -10.63
CA LYS A 104 6.32 11.57 -11.73
C LYS A 104 5.86 10.81 -12.98
N ILE A 105 4.82 11.32 -13.65
CA ILE A 105 4.46 10.85 -14.99
C ILE A 105 5.39 11.54 -15.99
N ASP A 106 6.26 10.78 -16.64
CA ASP A 106 7.23 11.29 -17.61
C ASP A 106 6.63 11.48 -18.99
N SER A 107 5.77 10.54 -19.40
CA SER A 107 5.08 10.64 -20.68
C SER A 107 3.80 9.82 -20.70
N THR A 108 2.92 10.19 -21.62
CA THR A 108 1.69 9.46 -21.90
C THR A 108 1.52 9.40 -23.41
N GLN A 109 1.24 8.22 -23.94
CA GLN A 109 0.97 7.97 -25.35
C GLN A 109 -0.38 7.26 -25.45
N ILE A 110 -1.20 7.70 -26.39
CA ILE A 110 -2.53 7.13 -26.64
C ILE A 110 -2.56 6.64 -28.08
N ASP A 111 -2.97 5.39 -28.26
CA ASP A 111 -3.26 4.79 -29.56
C ASP A 111 -4.66 4.17 -29.51
N ASN A 112 -5.64 4.91 -30.03
CA ASN A 112 -7.04 4.50 -30.06
C ASN A 112 -7.59 4.14 -28.66
N LYS A 113 -7.79 2.84 -28.41
CA LYS A 113 -8.36 2.30 -27.17
C LYS A 113 -7.31 1.83 -26.18
N GLU A 114 -6.04 2.07 -26.47
CA GLU A 114 -4.91 1.72 -25.62
C GLU A 114 -4.11 2.98 -25.28
N ALA A 115 -3.51 2.98 -24.11
CA ALA A 115 -2.61 4.03 -23.68
C ALA A 115 -1.42 3.44 -22.92
N THR A 116 -0.30 4.14 -23.00
CA THR A 116 0.91 3.86 -22.21
C THR A 116 1.28 5.08 -21.42
N ALA A 117 1.50 4.94 -20.12
CA ALA A 117 2.10 5.98 -19.29
C ALA A 117 3.44 5.48 -18.74
N LEU A 118 4.47 6.30 -18.85
CA LEU A 118 5.78 6.05 -18.23
C LEU A 118 5.87 6.87 -16.95
N ILE A 119 6.20 6.21 -15.85
CA ILE A 119 6.23 6.77 -14.51
C ILE A 119 7.62 6.51 -13.92
N THR A 120 8.23 7.55 -13.36
CA THR A 120 9.37 7.43 -12.46
C THR A 120 8.86 7.43 -11.03
N LEU A 121 9.08 6.33 -10.30
CA LEU A 121 8.83 6.21 -8.87
C LEU A 121 10.14 6.43 -8.10
N LYS A 122 10.08 7.19 -7.01
CA LYS A 122 11.17 7.36 -6.04
C LYS A 122 10.72 6.90 -4.67
N GLY A 123 11.59 6.17 -3.99
CA GLY A 123 11.37 5.72 -2.63
C GLY A 123 12.53 4.88 -2.14
N LYS A 124 12.26 4.03 -1.16
CA LYS A 124 13.21 3.06 -0.61
C LYS A 124 13.19 1.75 -1.40
N ASP A 125 14.37 1.16 -1.56
CA ASP A 125 14.51 -0.18 -2.15
C ASP A 125 13.90 -1.23 -1.22
N SER A 126 12.71 -1.72 -1.59
CA SER A 126 11.99 -2.75 -0.81
C SER A 126 12.70 -4.10 -0.84
N GLU A 127 13.44 -4.42 -1.91
CA GLU A 127 14.18 -5.69 -2.04
C GLU A 127 15.39 -5.73 -1.11
N ALA A 128 15.88 -4.57 -0.68
CA ALA A 128 16.95 -4.46 0.32
C ALA A 128 16.46 -4.68 1.76
N PHE A 129 15.13 -4.73 1.99
CA PHE A 129 14.59 -4.98 3.32
C PHE A 129 14.67 -6.48 3.67
N ASP A 130 15.57 -6.81 4.60
CA ASP A 130 15.72 -8.17 5.11
C ASP A 130 15.42 -8.23 6.62
N VAL A 131 14.26 -8.78 6.97
CA VAL A 131 13.86 -8.98 8.37
C VAL A 131 14.85 -9.86 9.15
N ASN A 132 15.54 -10.79 8.49
CA ASN A 132 16.50 -11.67 9.16
C ASN A 132 17.74 -10.89 9.63
N SER A 133 18.14 -9.86 8.87
CA SER A 133 19.24 -8.98 9.27
C SER A 133 18.96 -8.25 10.59
N LEU A 134 17.68 -8.00 10.90
CA LEU A 134 17.22 -7.32 12.11
C LEU A 134 17.05 -8.27 13.30
N GLN A 135 17.06 -9.59 13.10
CA GLN A 135 16.68 -10.56 14.12
C GLN A 135 17.45 -10.40 15.43
N THR A 136 18.77 -10.21 15.36
CA THR A 136 19.62 -10.06 16.56
C THR A 136 19.27 -8.78 17.32
N GLU A 137 19.04 -7.66 16.62
CA GLU A 137 18.68 -6.39 17.23
C GLU A 137 17.29 -6.44 17.87
N LEU A 138 16.32 -7.04 17.18
CA LEU A 138 14.97 -7.23 17.69
C LEU A 138 14.97 -8.12 18.94
N MET A 139 15.71 -9.23 18.92
CA MET A 139 15.86 -10.10 20.09
C MET A 139 16.49 -9.37 21.28
N ASN A 140 17.55 -8.59 21.04
CA ASN A 140 18.18 -7.79 22.10
C ASN A 140 17.18 -6.77 22.68
N SER A 141 16.39 -6.13 21.83
CA SER A 141 15.37 -5.15 22.27
C SER A 141 14.30 -5.81 23.14
N VAL A 142 13.81 -6.98 22.75
CA VAL A 142 12.86 -7.77 23.54
C VAL A 142 13.48 -8.17 24.88
N GLN A 143 14.73 -8.65 24.89
CA GLN A 143 15.43 -9.02 26.12
C GLN A 143 15.59 -7.82 27.05
N THR A 144 16.04 -6.67 26.53
CA THR A 144 16.16 -5.44 27.31
C THR A 144 14.83 -5.01 27.91
N TYR A 145 13.73 -5.07 27.14
CA TYR A 145 12.41 -4.79 27.68
C TYR A 145 12.06 -5.73 28.84
N MET A 146 12.29 -7.04 28.71
CA MET A 146 12.00 -8.02 29.76
C MET A 146 12.83 -7.77 31.02
N GLU A 147 14.11 -7.41 30.87
CA GLU A 147 15.00 -7.11 32.00
C GLU A 147 14.60 -5.82 32.72
N GLU A 148 14.33 -4.75 31.96
CA GLU A 148 13.96 -3.44 32.52
C GLU A 148 12.56 -3.44 33.16
N ASN A 149 11.68 -4.35 32.73
CA ASN A 149 10.30 -4.45 33.23
C ASN A 149 10.07 -5.68 34.12
N ALA A 150 11.12 -6.40 34.53
CA ALA A 150 10.96 -7.65 35.28
C ALA A 150 10.11 -7.49 36.55
N GLU A 151 10.41 -6.48 37.38
CA GLU A 151 9.66 -6.23 38.63
C GLU A 151 8.22 -5.81 38.37
N SER A 152 7.98 -5.00 37.34
CA SER A 152 6.62 -4.52 37.00
C SER A 152 5.76 -5.62 36.40
N LEU A 153 6.36 -6.50 35.58
CA LEU A 153 5.70 -7.68 35.03
C LEU A 153 5.42 -8.72 36.11
N GLU A 154 6.33 -8.95 37.06
CA GLU A 154 6.10 -9.83 38.21
C GLU A 154 4.94 -9.30 39.06
N ALA A 155 4.95 -8.00 39.39
CA ALA A 155 3.85 -7.38 40.13
C ALA A 155 2.50 -7.53 39.37
N TYR A 156 2.49 -7.25 38.07
CA TYR A 156 1.30 -7.40 37.23
C TYR A 156 0.77 -8.84 37.24
N ALA A 157 1.65 -9.84 37.14
CA ALA A 157 1.31 -11.26 37.15
C ALA A 157 0.72 -11.74 38.50
N THR A 158 1.00 -11.05 39.61
CA THR A 158 0.38 -11.38 40.90
C THR A 158 -1.06 -10.86 41.04
N GLU A 159 -1.41 -9.83 40.29
CA GLU A 159 -2.71 -9.15 40.36
C GLU A 159 -3.65 -9.54 39.20
N HIS A 160 -3.12 -10.12 38.13
CA HIS A 160 -3.84 -10.42 36.89
C HIS A 160 -3.70 -11.89 36.49
N THR A 161 -4.58 -12.33 35.60
CA THR A 161 -4.54 -13.66 34.99
C THR A 161 -3.36 -13.81 34.02
N GLN A 162 -3.02 -15.06 33.72
CA GLN A 162 -2.00 -15.37 32.71
C GLN A 162 -2.36 -14.79 31.32
N GLU A 163 -3.63 -14.84 30.95
CA GLU A 163 -4.14 -14.29 29.68
C GLU A 163 -3.99 -12.76 29.61
N GLU A 164 -4.28 -12.05 30.71
CA GLU A 164 -4.06 -10.61 30.80
C GLU A 164 -2.58 -10.23 30.74
N LEU A 165 -1.69 -11.04 31.35
CA LEU A 165 -0.24 -10.85 31.24
C LEU A 165 0.24 -11.07 29.79
N GLU A 166 -0.24 -12.10 29.12
CA GLU A 166 0.09 -12.38 27.72
C GLU A 166 -0.38 -11.25 26.79
N ALA A 167 -1.63 -10.78 26.95
CA ALA A 167 -2.15 -9.65 26.19
C ALA A 167 -1.32 -8.38 26.41
N LYS A 168 -0.89 -8.11 27.65
CA LYS A 168 0.02 -6.99 27.95
C LYS A 168 1.37 -7.15 27.24
N LEU A 169 1.95 -8.35 27.24
CA LEU A 169 3.22 -8.60 26.55
C LEU A 169 3.08 -8.44 25.04
N TYR A 170 2.01 -8.97 24.42
CA TYR A 170 1.79 -8.78 22.98
C TYR A 170 1.60 -7.32 22.60
N LYS A 171 0.86 -6.56 23.40
CA LYS A 171 0.71 -5.11 23.22
C LYS A 171 2.07 -4.39 23.29
N ASP A 172 2.83 -4.62 24.35
CA ASP A 172 4.07 -3.86 24.59
C ASP A 172 5.17 -4.28 23.60
N LEU A 173 5.31 -5.58 23.34
CA LEU A 173 6.33 -6.11 22.43
C LEU A 173 6.00 -5.85 20.96
N SER A 174 4.72 -5.82 20.56
CA SER A 174 4.36 -5.48 19.17
C SER A 174 4.77 -4.05 18.84
N ALA A 175 4.47 -3.09 19.73
CA ALA A 175 4.89 -1.70 19.56
C ALA A 175 6.41 -1.57 19.47
N LEU A 176 7.15 -2.31 20.30
CA LEU A 176 8.62 -2.32 20.27
C LEU A 176 9.17 -2.90 18.94
N VAL A 177 8.70 -4.09 18.56
CA VAL A 177 9.21 -4.83 17.40
C VAL A 177 8.86 -4.10 16.10
N PHE A 178 7.57 -3.77 15.89
CA PHE A 178 7.15 -3.06 14.68
C PHE A 178 7.69 -1.62 14.64
N GLY A 179 7.90 -0.99 15.80
CA GLY A 179 8.58 0.30 15.90
C GLY A 179 10.03 0.23 15.41
N ASN A 180 10.80 -0.76 15.86
CA ASN A 180 12.17 -0.98 15.40
C ASN A 180 12.23 -1.33 13.92
N MET A 181 11.34 -2.19 13.43
CA MET A 181 11.24 -2.51 12.00
C MET A 181 10.92 -1.26 11.18
N THR A 182 9.97 -0.44 11.62
CA THR A 182 9.61 0.82 10.95
C THR A 182 10.81 1.78 10.88
N LYS A 183 11.59 1.88 11.97
CA LYS A 183 12.79 2.71 12.01
C LYS A 183 13.86 2.24 11.02
N SER A 184 14.05 0.93 10.90
CA SER A 184 15.04 0.36 9.95
C SER A 184 14.73 0.70 8.48
N LEU A 185 13.48 1.03 8.15
CA LEU A 185 13.10 1.49 6.82
C LEU A 185 13.79 2.82 6.43
N GLU A 186 14.22 3.62 7.40
CA GLU A 186 14.93 4.88 7.14
C GLU A 186 16.33 4.63 6.56
N ASP A 187 16.95 3.51 6.93
CA ASP A 187 18.31 3.13 6.55
C ASP A 187 18.37 2.40 5.20
N LEU A 188 17.22 2.04 4.63
CA LEU A 188 17.14 1.45 3.29
C LEU A 188 17.72 2.44 2.25
N PRO A 189 18.40 1.93 1.21
CA PRO A 189 18.90 2.79 0.15
C PRO A 189 17.74 3.41 -0.62
N ASP A 190 17.92 4.66 -1.05
CA ASP A 190 16.99 5.29 -1.97
C ASP A 190 17.14 4.66 -3.36
N THR A 191 16.02 4.46 -4.04
CA THR A 191 15.96 3.91 -5.40
C THR A 191 15.03 4.71 -6.29
N GLU A 192 15.25 4.60 -7.60
CA GLU A 192 14.39 5.15 -8.64
C GLU A 192 13.95 4.00 -9.55
N THR A 193 12.63 3.75 -9.60
CA THR A 193 12.03 2.66 -10.36
C THR A 193 11.21 3.23 -11.52
N ASN A 194 11.50 2.80 -12.74
CA ASN A 194 10.76 3.23 -13.93
C ASN A 194 9.67 2.21 -14.25
N LEU A 195 8.43 2.64 -14.15
CA LEU A 195 7.25 1.82 -14.40
C LEU A 195 6.60 2.21 -15.74
N LYS A 196 6.13 1.20 -16.46
CA LYS A 196 5.28 1.38 -17.64
C LYS A 196 3.89 0.85 -17.31
N PHE A 197 2.92 1.76 -17.28
CA PHE A 197 1.51 1.43 -17.15
C PHE A 197 0.92 1.29 -18.55
N THR A 198 0.29 0.15 -18.82
CA THR A 198 -0.51 -0.07 -20.02
C THR A 198 -1.98 -0.01 -19.62
N LEU A 199 -2.75 0.84 -20.28
CA LEU A 199 -4.17 1.04 -20.04
C LEU A 199 -4.97 0.72 -21.29
N LYS A 200 -6.22 0.31 -21.10
CA LYS A 200 -7.18 0.11 -22.17
C LYS A 200 -8.55 0.70 -21.82
N GLN A 201 -9.35 0.99 -22.84
CA GLN A 201 -10.73 1.42 -22.64
C GLN A 201 -11.68 0.23 -22.46
N GLU A 202 -12.37 0.20 -21.32
CA GLU A 202 -13.49 -0.72 -21.03
C GLU A 202 -14.72 0.12 -20.69
N ASP A 203 -15.84 -0.12 -21.38
CA ASP A 203 -17.09 0.63 -21.20
C ASP A 203 -16.95 2.17 -21.22
N GLY A 204 -15.98 2.67 -22.00
CA GLY A 204 -15.70 4.10 -22.14
C GLY A 204 -14.86 4.70 -21.01
N GLN A 205 -14.29 3.88 -20.12
CA GLN A 205 -13.39 4.28 -19.05
C GLN A 205 -11.99 3.69 -19.28
N TRP A 206 -10.95 4.45 -18.95
CA TRP A 206 -9.58 3.92 -18.93
C TRP A 206 -9.38 3.03 -17.71
N LYS A 207 -8.84 1.84 -17.94
CA LYS A 207 -8.50 0.85 -16.92
C LYS A 207 -7.05 0.42 -17.07
N ILE A 208 -6.37 0.19 -15.96
CA ILE A 208 -4.99 -0.28 -15.93
C ILE A 208 -5.00 -1.79 -16.20
N ASN A 209 -4.36 -2.19 -17.30
CA ASN A 209 -4.27 -3.59 -17.71
C ASN A 209 -2.96 -4.23 -17.27
N ASN A 210 -1.86 -3.46 -17.21
CA ASN A 210 -0.56 -4.00 -16.87
C ASN A 210 0.36 -2.91 -16.29
N ILE A 211 1.27 -3.32 -15.40
CA ILE A 211 2.33 -2.48 -14.83
C ILE A 211 3.65 -3.26 -14.93
N GLU A 212 4.61 -2.73 -15.68
CA GLU A 212 5.91 -3.37 -15.90
C GLU A 212 7.04 -2.52 -15.30
N ASN A 213 7.99 -3.15 -14.61
CA ASN A 213 9.26 -2.52 -14.26
C ASN A 213 10.18 -2.49 -15.49
N THR A 214 10.43 -1.29 -16.02
CA THR A 214 11.25 -1.10 -17.22
C THR A 214 12.76 -1.08 -16.93
N ASN A 215 13.16 -1.08 -15.65
CA ASN A 215 14.56 -1.22 -15.25
C ASN A 215 15.02 -2.68 -15.21
N GLU A 216 14.09 -3.63 -15.14
CA GLU A 216 14.40 -5.07 -15.16
C GLU A 216 14.67 -5.51 -16.60
N LYS A 217 15.92 -5.87 -16.88
CA LYS A 217 16.27 -6.60 -18.09
C LYS A 217 15.84 -8.05 -17.91
N HIS A 218 14.81 -8.49 -18.64
CA HIS A 218 14.51 -9.91 -18.85
C HIS A 218 15.68 -10.65 -19.50
#